data_AF-A0A0P4UX59-F1
#
_entry.id   AF-A0A0P4UX59-F1
#
_cell.length_a   1.000
_cell.length_b   1.000
_cell.length_c   1.000
_cell.angle_alpha   90.00
_cell.angle_beta   90.00
_cell.angle_gamma   90.00
#
_symmetry.space_group_name_H-M   'P 1'
#
loop_
_entity.id
_entity.type
_entity.pdbx_description
1 polymer ?
#
loop_
_entity_poly.entity_id
_entity_poly.type
_entity_poly.pdbx_seq_one_letter_code
_entity_poly.pdbx_strand_id
1 'polypeptide(L)'
;MTVQDAGKANQRIPDSEVLAFATLEQRAILTQNRKDFFKLHRLKTDHAGIIACTNDRDWEALAHRIDTAIAQEESLQGKLIRIVRPS
;
A
#
# COMPACT_ATOMS: atom_id res chain seq x y z
N MET A 1 -7.64 -8.48 -3.61
CA MET A 1 -8.49 -7.54 -4.37
C MET A 1 -7.62 -6.38 -4.81
N THR A 2 -7.20 -6.41 -6.07
CA THR A 2 -6.53 -5.28 -6.74
C THR A 2 -7.59 -4.27 -7.19
N VAL A 3 -7.19 -3.04 -7.55
CA VAL A 3 -8.09 -2.07 -8.21
C VAL A 3 -8.66 -2.63 -9.53
N GLN A 4 -8.00 -3.66 -10.09
CA GLN A 4 -8.49 -4.42 -11.25
C GLN A 4 -9.64 -5.37 -10.87
N ASP A 5 -9.57 -6.05 -9.71
CA ASP A 5 -10.62 -6.97 -9.24
C ASP A 5 -11.92 -6.27 -8.86
N ALA A 6 -11.89 -4.97 -8.56
CA ALA A 6 -13.08 -4.16 -8.27
C ALA A 6 -13.84 -3.72 -9.53
N GLY A 7 -13.44 -4.15 -10.73
CA GLY A 7 -14.05 -3.74 -12.00
C GLY A 7 -13.75 -2.28 -12.38
N LYS A 8 -12.72 -1.67 -11.77
CA LYS A 8 -12.37 -0.25 -11.98
C LYS A 8 -10.96 -0.03 -12.52
N ALA A 9 -10.35 -1.06 -13.13
CA ALA A 9 -9.16 -0.86 -13.96
C ALA A 9 -9.47 0.19 -15.05
N ASN A 10 -8.60 1.19 -15.20
CA ASN A 10 -8.71 2.34 -16.12
C ASN A 10 -9.69 3.48 -15.75
N GLN A 11 -10.32 3.47 -14.57
CA GLN A 11 -10.97 4.69 -14.06
C GLN A 11 -9.97 5.47 -13.21
N ARG A 12 -9.83 6.78 -13.47
CA ARG A 12 -9.00 7.73 -12.71
C ARG A 12 -9.55 7.93 -11.29
N ILE A 13 -9.67 6.89 -10.49
CA ILE A 13 -10.06 7.00 -9.08
C ILE A 13 -8.93 7.75 -8.37
N PRO A 14 -9.22 8.86 -7.69
CA PRO A 14 -8.24 9.57 -6.88
C PRO A 14 -7.62 8.65 -5.81
N ASP A 15 -6.31 8.76 -5.58
CA ASP A 15 -5.62 7.96 -4.56
C ASP A 15 -6.26 8.09 -3.15
N SER A 16 -6.87 9.24 -2.85
CA SER A 16 -7.60 9.48 -1.60
C SER A 16 -8.86 8.62 -1.48
N GLU A 17 -9.58 8.37 -2.58
CA GLU A 17 -10.74 7.49 -2.61
C GLU A 17 -10.32 6.03 -2.50
N VAL A 18 -9.20 5.65 -3.13
CA VAL A 18 -8.61 4.31 -2.97
C VAL A 18 -8.25 4.06 -1.51
N LEU A 19 -7.60 5.02 -0.85
CA LEU A 19 -7.25 4.91 0.57
C LEU A 19 -8.49 4.86 1.46
N ALA A 20 -9.51 5.68 1.18
CA ALA A 20 -10.77 5.69 1.93
C ALA A 20 -11.52 4.35 1.80
N PHE A 21 -11.60 3.81 0.59
CA PHE A 21 -12.22 2.52 0.34
C PHE A 21 -11.48 1.39 1.05
N ALA A 22 -10.15 1.33 0.94
CA ALA A 22 -9.36 0.31 1.64
C ALA A 22 -9.49 0.42 3.17
N THR A 23 -9.57 1.65 3.69
CA THR A 23 -9.83 1.88 5.12
C THR A 23 -11.22 1.39 5.54
N LEU A 24 -12.26 1.65 4.75
CA LEU A 24 -13.61 1.15 5.00
C LEU A 24 -13.64 -0.38 5.05
N GLU A 25 -12.92 -1.02 4.13
CA GLU A 25 -12.79 -2.49 4.04
C GLU A 25 -11.80 -3.08 5.06
N GLN A 26 -11.18 -2.25 5.91
CA GLN A 26 -10.16 -2.66 6.88
C GLN A 26 -8.98 -3.39 6.23
N ARG A 27 -8.53 -2.91 5.06
CA ARG A 27 -7.44 -3.47 4.26
C ARG A 27 -6.31 -2.47 4.07
N ALA A 28 -5.08 -2.93 4.22
CA ALA A 28 -3.91 -2.14 3.88
C ALA A 28 -3.76 -1.96 2.36
N ILE A 29 -3.20 -0.83 1.94
CA ILE A 29 -2.81 -0.55 0.56
C ILE A 29 -1.40 -1.10 0.29
N LEU A 30 -1.22 -1.81 -0.82
CA LEU A 30 0.10 -2.12 -1.39
C LEU A 30 0.27 -1.32 -2.69
N THR A 31 1.28 -0.46 -2.77
CA THR A 31 1.42 0.48 -3.90
C THR A 31 2.86 0.75 -4.32
N GLN A 32 3.07 0.98 -5.61
CA GLN A 32 4.31 1.56 -6.15
C GLN A 32 4.23 3.09 -6.30
N ASN A 33 3.04 3.71 -6.17
CA ASN A 33 2.86 5.16 -6.16
C ASN A 33 3.24 5.76 -4.80
N ARG A 34 4.52 5.66 -4.45
CA ARG A 34 5.01 6.00 -3.10
C ARG A 34 4.80 7.48 -2.75
N LYS A 35 5.06 8.39 -3.70
CA LYS A 35 5.07 9.83 -3.42
C LYS A 35 3.69 10.35 -3.00
N ASP A 36 2.64 9.92 -3.69
CA ASP A 36 1.30 10.43 -3.40
C ASP A 36 0.71 9.76 -2.15
N PHE A 37 0.94 8.47 -1.96
CA PHE A 37 0.53 7.80 -0.72
C PHE A 37 1.31 8.26 0.52
N PHE A 38 2.54 8.74 0.38
CA PHE A 38 3.25 9.42 1.47
C PHE A 38 2.58 10.75 1.85
N LYS A 39 2.07 11.51 0.87
CA LYS A 39 1.31 12.74 1.15
C LYS A 39 0.00 12.39 1.82
N LEU A 40 -0.72 11.39 1.32
CA LEU A 40 -2.01 10.97 1.88
C LEU A 40 -1.87 10.46 3.32
N HIS A 41 -0.85 9.65 3.61
CA HIS A 41 -0.54 9.20 4.97
C HIS A 41 -0.38 10.37 5.95
N ARG A 42 0.29 11.45 5.54
CA ARG A 42 0.47 12.66 6.36
C ARG A 42 -0.84 13.43 6.57
N LEU A 43 -1.74 13.39 5.58
CA LEU A 43 -3.03 14.09 5.62
C LEU A 43 -4.09 13.30 6.39
N LYS A 44 -4.02 11.97 6.34
CA LYS A 44 -4.97 11.04 6.95
C LYS A 44 -4.19 9.88 7.56
N THR A 45 -3.96 9.94 8.86
CA THR A 45 -3.27 8.86 9.60
C THR A 45 -4.21 7.73 9.99
N ASP A 46 -5.53 7.95 9.93
CA ASP A 46 -6.53 6.91 10.17
C ASP A 46 -6.80 6.13 8.88
N HIS A 47 -6.03 5.04 8.71
CA HIS A 47 -6.16 4.10 7.61
C HIS A 47 -5.69 2.70 8.03
N ALA A 48 -6.13 1.66 7.34
CA ALA A 48 -5.77 0.28 7.67
C ALA A 48 -4.31 -0.12 7.36
N GLY A 49 -3.53 0.76 6.73
CA GLY A 49 -2.09 0.61 6.51
C GLY A 49 -1.68 0.92 5.08
N ILE A 50 -0.44 1.33 4.88
CA ILE A 50 0.14 1.60 3.56
C ILE A 50 1.51 0.93 3.47
N ILE A 51 1.68 0.06 2.47
CA ILE A 51 2.91 -0.63 2.11
C ILE A 51 3.36 -0.06 0.77
N ALA A 52 4.45 0.70 0.79
CA ALA A 52 4.94 1.48 -0.33
C ALA A 52 6.24 0.87 -0.88
N CYS A 53 6.15 0.25 -2.06
CA CYS A 53 7.24 -0.50 -2.67
C CYS A 53 7.96 0.28 -3.77
N THR A 54 9.28 0.18 -3.83
CA THR A 54 10.01 0.48 -5.07
C THR A 54 9.72 -0.60 -6.12
N ASN A 55 9.77 -0.21 -7.39
CA ASN A 55 9.74 -1.18 -8.48
C ASN A 55 10.92 -2.16 -8.36
N ASP A 56 10.60 -3.45 -8.25
CA ASP A 56 11.57 -4.53 -8.27
C ASP A 56 11.10 -5.60 -9.27
N ARG A 57 11.96 -5.90 -10.25
CA ARG A 57 11.77 -6.97 -11.23
C ARG A 57 11.90 -8.37 -10.62
N ASP A 58 12.55 -8.47 -9.46
CA ASP A 58 12.54 -9.69 -8.66
C ASP A 58 11.29 -9.69 -7.77
N TRP A 59 10.20 -10.22 -8.33
CA TRP A 59 8.90 -10.25 -7.68
C TRP A 59 8.86 -11.17 -6.45
N GLU A 60 9.61 -12.27 -6.49
CA GLU A 60 9.69 -13.22 -5.39
C GLU A 60 10.43 -12.60 -4.20
N ALA A 61 11.59 -11.99 -4.45
CA ALA A 61 12.32 -11.29 -3.40
C ALA A 61 11.53 -10.08 -2.87
N LEU A 62 10.77 -9.38 -3.72
CA LEU A 62 9.87 -8.31 -3.28
C LEU A 62 8.76 -8.83 -2.38
N ALA A 63 8.10 -9.92 -2.76
CA ALA A 63 7.06 -10.55 -1.96
C ALA A 63 7.58 -10.98 -0.59
N HIS A 64 8.75 -11.63 -0.54
CA HIS A 64 9.38 -12.02 0.72
C HIS A 64 9.71 -10.83 1.63
N ARG A 65 10.19 -9.72 1.07
CA ARG A 65 10.46 -8.51 1.87
C ARG A 65 9.18 -7.85 2.39
N ILE A 66 8.11 -7.85 1.59
CA ILE A 66 6.80 -7.37 2.05
C ILE A 66 6.33 -8.24 3.22
N ASP A 67 6.30 -9.56 3.03
CA ASP A 67 5.85 -10.54 4.04
C ASP A 67 6.64 -10.41 5.35
N THR A 68 7.97 -10.40 5.26
CA THR A 68 8.85 -10.23 6.43
C THR A 68 8.56 -8.93 7.17
N ALA A 69 8.36 -7.83 6.44
CA ALA A 69 8.12 -6.53 7.06
C ALA A 69 6.76 -6.45 7.74
N ILE A 70 5.70 -7.00 7.15
CA ILE A 70 4.37 -6.98 7.76
C ILE A 70 4.23 -7.97 8.92
N ALA A 71 4.96 -9.09 8.89
CA ALA A 71 4.94 -10.10 9.95
C ALA A 71 5.57 -9.61 11.27
N GLN A 72 6.41 -8.57 11.21
CA GLN A 72 7.01 -7.94 12.39
C GLN A 72 6.07 -6.96 13.10
N GLU A 73 4.94 -6.62 12.47
CA GLU A 73 4.01 -5.62 12.98
C GLU A 73 2.79 -6.29 13.59
N GLU A 74 2.51 -6.02 14.87
CA GLU A 74 1.29 -6.51 15.54
C GLU A 74 0.01 -6.02 14.85
N SER A 75 0.07 -4.84 14.22
CA SER A 75 -1.00 -4.23 13.44
C SER A 75 -0.43 -3.26 12.41
N LEU A 76 -1.09 -3.16 11.25
CA LEU A 76 -0.78 -2.21 10.18
C LEU A 76 -1.55 -0.89 10.29
N GLN A 77 -2.48 -0.78 11.26
CA GLN A 77 -3.33 0.39 11.43
C GLN A 77 -2.48 1.66 11.57
N GLY A 78 -2.76 2.64 10.71
CA GLY A 78 -2.07 3.93 10.65
C GLY A 78 -0.60 3.86 10.26
N LYS A 79 -0.04 2.71 9.87
CA LYS A 79 1.38 2.57 9.53
C LYS A 79 1.67 2.81 8.06
N LEU A 80 2.84 3.40 7.82
CA LEU A 80 3.45 3.53 6.49
C LEU A 80 4.76 2.73 6.45
N ILE A 81 4.71 1.56 5.84
CA ILE A 81 5.85 0.66 5.69
C ILE A 81 6.49 0.89 4.32
N ARG A 82 7.81 1.04 4.27
CA ARG A 82 8.56 1.30 3.03
C ARG A 82 9.38 0.07 2.67
N ILE A 83 9.07 -0.53 1.52
CA ILE A 83 9.84 -1.66 0.98
C ILE A 83 10.74 -1.13 -0.13
N VAL A 84 12.04 -1.11 0.13
CA VAL A 84 13.05 -0.58 -0.79
C VAL A 84 13.82 -1.73 -1.41
N ARG A 85 14.03 -1.65 -2.72
CA ARG A 85 14.85 -2.57 -3.50
C ARG A 85 16.29 -2.54 -2.97
N PRO A 86 16.93 -3.69 -2.78
CA PRO A 86 18.36 -3.76 -2.47
C PRO A 86 19.22 -3.05 -3.53
N SER A 87 20.36 -2.51 -3.13
CA SER A 87 21.34 -1.90 -4.05
C SER A 87 22.08 -2.94 -4.88
#